data_AF-A0A832WCH6-F1
#
_entry.id   AF-A0A832WCH6-F1
#
_cell.length_a   1.000
_cell.length_b   1.000
_cell.length_c   1.000
_cell.angle_alpha   90.00
_cell.angle_beta   90.00
_cell.angle_gamma   90.00
#
_symmetry.space_group_name_H-M   'P 1'
#
loop_
_entity.id
_entity.type
_entity.pdbx_description
1 polymer ?
#
loop_
_entity_poly.entity_id
_entity_poly.type
_entity_poly.pdbx_seq_one_letter_code
_entity_poly.pdbx_strand_id
1 'polypeptide(L)'
;MSTIERIKKKIEKIYYEDKNIVSFARRYKFEDRSKGSDTLCMILSGYKEFTWDIIFDRIKKFADDDMDICIVSSGLYSERLSQIAKENNWSYLSVKHNSVTLTQNTTLKLFPNAKNIYKLDEDIFVTKNFFKTLRETYDKVQKNGDYNVGFVAPILPINGFAHVLLLQKLNLIEYYEKHFEKVKFAAGDDRMIENNSEVAKFMWGEGNIVPHIDELDEFLNNAPFSYSASTVRFSIGAIFYHRDLWENMNYFKVDISKGMGIDETQICCYCIDKSKGMIIAENTCAGHLSFRWQNEEIKKYYEENQDKFKIKKIN
;
A
#
# COMPACT_ATOMS: atom_id res chain seq x y z
N MET A 1 31.64 21.87 -12.00
CA MET A 1 30.27 22.36 -12.31
C MET A 1 30.16 23.80 -11.86
N SER A 2 29.82 24.71 -12.77
CA SER A 2 29.68 26.13 -12.44
C SER A 2 28.47 26.38 -11.55
N THR A 3 28.52 27.43 -10.72
CA THR A 3 27.39 27.87 -9.89
C THR A 3 26.14 28.13 -10.74
N ILE A 4 26.32 28.57 -11.98
CA ILE A 4 25.25 28.82 -12.96
C ILE A 4 24.58 27.53 -13.43
N GLU A 5 25.33 26.45 -13.71
CA GLU A 5 24.73 25.14 -14.05
C GLU A 5 23.95 24.53 -12.88
N ARG A 6 24.43 24.74 -11.66
CA ARG A 6 23.77 24.25 -10.44
C ARG A 6 22.46 25.00 -10.17
N ILE A 7 22.43 26.30 -10.46
CA ILE A 7 21.23 27.13 -10.41
C ILE A 7 20.27 26.77 -11.56
N LYS A 8 20.76 26.54 -12.79
CA LYS A 8 19.93 26.07 -13.91
C LYS A 8 19.26 24.73 -13.63
N LYS A 9 19.97 23.73 -13.09
CA LYS A 9 19.39 22.45 -12.66
C LYS A 9 18.35 22.61 -11.54
N LYS A 10 18.58 23.54 -10.59
CA LYS A 10 17.60 23.85 -9.54
C LYS A 10 16.36 24.54 -10.11
N ILE A 11 16.54 25.48 -11.03
CA ILE A 11 15.45 26.20 -11.69
C ILE A 11 14.66 25.24 -12.59
N GLU A 12 15.31 24.38 -13.37
CA GLU A 12 14.62 23.31 -14.13
C GLU A 12 13.81 22.43 -13.18
N LYS A 13 14.41 21.91 -12.09
CA LYS A 13 13.71 21.09 -11.10
C LYS A 13 12.46 21.76 -10.52
N ILE A 14 12.53 23.07 -10.20
CA ILE A 14 11.39 23.85 -9.69
C ILE A 14 10.37 24.14 -10.80
N TYR A 15 10.81 24.39 -12.03
CA TYR A 15 9.94 24.61 -13.20
C TYR A 15 9.16 23.34 -13.61
N TYR A 16 9.67 22.16 -13.26
CA TYR A 16 9.00 20.87 -13.45
C TYR A 16 7.86 20.60 -12.46
N GLU A 17 7.81 21.28 -11.31
CA GLU A 17 6.90 20.93 -10.20
C GLU A 17 5.45 21.41 -10.42
N ASP A 18 5.19 22.45 -11.21
CA ASP A 18 3.83 23.07 -11.26
C ASP A 18 3.11 22.96 -12.63
N LYS A 19 3.81 23.16 -13.76
CA LYS A 19 3.19 23.15 -15.10
C LYS A 19 3.19 21.77 -15.80
N ASN A 20 4.01 20.82 -15.34
CA ASN A 20 4.21 19.54 -16.04
C ASN A 20 3.37 18.36 -15.53
N ILE A 21 2.81 18.39 -14.32
CA ILE A 21 1.82 17.36 -13.92
C ILE A 21 0.65 17.35 -14.91
N VAL A 22 0.23 18.53 -15.39
CA VAL A 22 -0.84 18.69 -16.38
C VAL A 22 -0.43 18.23 -17.78
N SER A 23 0.83 18.39 -18.19
CA SER A 23 1.30 17.98 -19.53
C SER A 23 1.53 16.46 -19.63
N PHE A 24 2.06 15.84 -18.58
CA PHE A 24 2.29 14.38 -18.52
C PHE A 24 1.00 13.58 -18.31
N ALA A 25 0.04 14.12 -17.55
CA ALA A 25 -1.28 13.52 -17.42
C ALA A 25 -2.09 13.52 -18.74
N ARG A 26 -1.72 14.23 -19.80
CA ARG A 26 -2.49 14.21 -21.06
C ARG A 26 -2.38 12.90 -21.87
N ARG A 27 -1.57 11.93 -21.44
CA ARG A 27 -1.39 10.64 -22.12
C ARG A 27 -1.82 9.47 -21.21
N TYR A 28 -3.09 9.43 -20.84
CA TYR A 28 -3.71 8.27 -20.21
C TYR A 28 -4.89 7.75 -21.04
N LYS A 29 -5.30 6.52 -20.75
CA LYS A 29 -6.60 5.98 -21.10
C LYS A 29 -7.36 5.73 -19.80
N PHE A 30 -8.56 6.30 -19.68
CA PHE A 30 -9.41 6.16 -18.52
C PHE A 30 -10.75 5.57 -18.95
N GLU A 31 -11.08 4.43 -18.35
CA GLU A 31 -12.36 3.75 -18.51
C GLU A 31 -13.14 3.99 -17.23
N ASP A 32 -13.98 5.03 -17.27
CA ASP A 32 -14.69 5.53 -16.11
C ASP A 32 -15.94 4.69 -15.82
N ARG A 33 -16.00 4.13 -14.62
CA ARG A 33 -17.19 3.50 -14.02
C ARG A 33 -17.40 4.01 -12.59
N SER A 34 -16.91 5.21 -12.31
CA SER A 34 -17.02 5.84 -11.00
C SER A 34 -18.48 6.16 -10.67
N LYS A 35 -18.78 6.06 -9.37
CA LYS A 35 -20.06 6.38 -8.75
C LYS A 35 -20.05 7.81 -8.19
N GLY A 36 -18.89 8.47 -8.18
CA GLY A 36 -18.70 9.79 -7.59
C GLY A 36 -18.64 9.74 -6.06
N SER A 37 -18.15 8.63 -5.50
CA SER A 37 -18.08 8.36 -4.07
C SER A 37 -17.14 9.32 -3.34
N ASP A 38 -17.37 9.50 -2.04
CA ASP A 38 -16.42 10.19 -1.17
C ASP A 38 -15.23 9.31 -0.79
N THR A 39 -15.24 8.04 -1.19
CA THR A 39 -14.23 7.04 -0.85
C THR A 39 -13.70 6.35 -2.10
N LEU A 40 -12.38 6.39 -2.29
CA LEU A 40 -11.67 5.75 -3.41
C LEU A 40 -10.69 4.71 -2.88
N CYS A 41 -10.71 3.52 -3.45
CA CYS A 41 -9.60 2.59 -3.40
C CYS A 41 -8.90 2.54 -4.76
N MET A 42 -7.66 3.05 -4.81
CA MET A 42 -6.79 2.92 -5.96
C MET A 42 -5.87 1.71 -5.79
N ILE A 43 -5.76 0.89 -6.83
CA ILE A 43 -4.95 -0.33 -6.82
C ILE A 43 -3.90 -0.22 -7.93
N LEU A 44 -2.64 -0.07 -7.57
CA LEU A 44 -1.53 0.00 -8.52
C LEU A 44 -1.22 -1.40 -9.06
N SER A 45 -1.50 -1.65 -10.34
CA SER A 45 -1.39 -2.98 -10.97
C SER A 45 -0.83 -2.94 -12.39
N GLY A 46 -0.19 -4.02 -12.81
CA GLY A 46 0.31 -4.17 -14.18
C GLY A 46 1.47 -5.15 -14.36
N TYR A 47 2.13 -5.58 -13.29
CA TYR A 47 3.39 -6.30 -13.35
C TYR A 47 3.40 -7.64 -12.61
N LYS A 48 2.39 -7.94 -11.79
CA LYS A 48 2.26 -9.21 -11.05
C LYS A 48 0.96 -9.94 -11.42
N GLU A 49 0.75 -10.18 -12.72
CA GLU A 49 -0.47 -10.80 -13.24
C GLU A 49 -0.90 -12.12 -12.54
N PHE A 50 0.06 -12.88 -12.01
CA PHE A 50 -0.19 -14.14 -11.29
C PHE A 50 -0.94 -13.97 -9.96
N THR A 51 -0.97 -12.76 -9.37
CA THR A 51 -1.66 -12.48 -8.10
C THR A 51 -3.10 -12.00 -8.28
N TRP A 52 -3.45 -11.54 -9.48
CA TRP A 52 -4.65 -10.73 -9.72
C TRP A 52 -5.94 -11.44 -9.36
N ASP A 53 -6.08 -12.73 -9.68
CA ASP A 53 -7.32 -13.46 -9.42
C ASP A 53 -7.65 -13.47 -7.92
N ILE A 54 -6.66 -13.81 -7.07
CA ILE A 54 -6.87 -13.85 -5.61
C ILE A 54 -7.07 -12.44 -5.04
N ILE A 55 -6.29 -11.46 -5.50
CA ILE A 55 -6.35 -10.11 -4.95
C ILE A 55 -7.66 -9.42 -5.32
N PHE A 56 -8.07 -9.46 -6.59
CA PHE A 56 -9.31 -8.84 -7.01
C PHE A 56 -10.53 -9.57 -6.46
N ASP A 57 -10.49 -10.89 -6.24
CA ASP A 57 -11.54 -11.61 -5.51
C ASP A 57 -11.66 -11.11 -4.06
N ARG A 58 -10.52 -10.89 -3.37
CA ARG A 58 -10.50 -10.30 -2.02
C ARG A 58 -11.06 -8.88 -2.00
N ILE A 59 -10.68 -8.04 -2.96
CA ILE A 59 -11.21 -6.68 -3.09
C ILE A 59 -12.72 -6.71 -3.32
N LYS A 60 -13.18 -7.52 -4.26
CA LYS A 60 -14.61 -7.70 -4.56
C LYS A 60 -15.39 -8.18 -3.33
N LYS A 61 -14.78 -9.03 -2.50
CA LYS A 61 -15.44 -9.61 -1.34
C LYS A 61 -15.52 -8.65 -0.15
N PHE A 62 -14.51 -7.80 0.03
CA PHE A 62 -14.32 -7.05 1.28
C PHE A 62 -14.40 -5.52 1.13
N ALA A 63 -14.35 -4.96 -0.08
CA ALA A 63 -14.58 -3.54 -0.28
C ALA A 63 -16.07 -3.19 -0.10
N ASP A 64 -16.35 -1.99 0.41
CA ASP A 64 -17.71 -1.49 0.56
C ASP A 64 -18.36 -1.21 -0.80
N ASP A 65 -19.67 -1.51 -0.91
CA ASP A 65 -20.42 -1.39 -2.17
C ASP A 65 -20.50 0.05 -2.71
N ASP A 66 -20.41 1.06 -1.84
CA ASP A 66 -20.46 2.49 -2.20
C ASP A 66 -19.09 3.09 -2.51
N MET A 67 -18.01 2.31 -2.38
CA MET A 67 -16.66 2.74 -2.70
C MET A 67 -16.43 2.82 -4.22
N ASP A 68 -15.71 3.84 -4.65
CA ASP A 68 -15.09 3.86 -5.98
C ASP A 68 -13.83 3.00 -5.96
N ILE A 69 -13.78 1.99 -6.83
CA ILE A 69 -12.57 1.18 -7.04
C ILE A 69 -11.97 1.56 -8.38
N CYS A 70 -10.68 1.88 -8.38
CA CYS A 70 -9.93 2.13 -9.60
C CYS A 70 -8.71 1.22 -9.66
N ILE A 71 -8.67 0.36 -10.68
CA ILE A 71 -7.43 -0.32 -11.07
C ILE A 71 -6.59 0.69 -11.83
N VAL A 72 -5.31 0.79 -11.48
CA VAL A 72 -4.43 1.84 -11.98
C VAL A 72 -3.13 1.23 -12.48
N SER A 73 -2.81 1.44 -13.75
CA SER A 73 -1.60 0.92 -14.38
C SER A 73 -0.68 2.02 -14.87
N SER A 74 0.60 1.87 -14.53
CA SER A 74 1.67 2.81 -14.86
C SER A 74 2.51 2.25 -16.01
N GLY A 75 2.64 2.98 -17.11
CA GLY A 75 3.51 2.63 -18.23
C GLY A 75 3.00 1.54 -19.17
N LEU A 76 1.83 0.96 -18.91
CA LEU A 76 1.23 -0.08 -19.75
C LEU A 76 -0.29 -0.02 -19.70
N TYR A 77 -0.91 -0.48 -20.79
CA TYR A 77 -2.33 -0.82 -20.84
C TYR A 77 -2.44 -2.34 -20.88
N SER A 78 -3.28 -2.91 -20.03
CA SER A 78 -3.55 -4.34 -19.96
C SER A 78 -5.01 -4.61 -20.28
N GLU A 79 -5.27 -5.44 -21.30
CA GLU A 79 -6.63 -5.87 -21.61
C GLU A 79 -7.23 -6.69 -20.47
N ARG A 80 -6.42 -7.51 -19.80
CA ARG A 80 -6.89 -8.29 -18.64
C ARG A 80 -7.33 -7.37 -17.50
N LEU A 81 -6.58 -6.32 -17.18
CA LEU A 81 -7.01 -5.35 -16.15
C LEU A 81 -8.27 -4.58 -16.56
N SER A 82 -8.37 -4.17 -17.83
CA SER A 82 -9.60 -3.54 -18.36
C SER A 82 -10.81 -4.47 -18.24
N GLN A 83 -10.64 -5.75 -18.55
CA GLN A 83 -11.70 -6.74 -18.45
C GLN A 83 -12.11 -7.00 -16.99
N ILE A 84 -11.15 -7.17 -16.07
CA ILE A 84 -11.43 -7.31 -14.63
C ILE A 84 -12.20 -6.08 -14.11
N ALA A 85 -11.77 -4.87 -14.49
CA ALA A 85 -12.46 -3.64 -14.10
C ALA A 85 -13.89 -3.60 -14.66
N LYS A 86 -14.07 -3.98 -15.93
CA LYS A 86 -15.39 -4.04 -16.57
C LYS A 86 -16.34 -5.02 -15.89
N GLU A 87 -15.87 -6.23 -15.58
CA GLU A 87 -16.69 -7.28 -14.95
C GLU A 87 -17.15 -6.93 -13.54
N ASN A 88 -16.37 -6.14 -12.82
CA ASN A 88 -16.69 -5.71 -11.44
C ASN A 88 -17.29 -4.30 -11.36
N ASN A 89 -17.56 -3.67 -12.50
CA ASN A 89 -18.02 -2.28 -12.59
C ASN A 89 -17.10 -1.29 -11.85
N TRP A 90 -15.79 -1.47 -12.04
CA TRP A 90 -14.72 -0.63 -11.51
C TRP A 90 -14.10 0.23 -12.62
N SER A 91 -13.48 1.34 -12.24
CA SER A 91 -12.75 2.17 -13.19
C SER A 91 -11.37 1.58 -13.51
N TYR A 92 -10.87 1.80 -14.72
CA TYR A 92 -9.50 1.46 -15.09
C TYR A 92 -8.76 2.67 -15.66
N LEU A 93 -7.62 3.01 -15.04
CA LEU A 93 -6.71 4.03 -15.54
C LEU A 93 -5.40 3.38 -16.02
N SER A 94 -4.98 3.70 -17.23
CA SER A 94 -3.64 3.38 -17.74
C SER A 94 -2.93 4.68 -18.13
N VAL A 95 -1.79 4.97 -17.50
CA VAL A 95 -0.97 6.14 -17.83
C VAL A 95 0.20 5.67 -18.70
N LYS A 96 0.43 6.32 -19.85
CA LYS A 96 1.46 5.88 -20.81
C LYS A 96 2.88 5.99 -20.26
N HIS A 97 3.15 7.01 -19.44
CA HIS A 97 4.46 7.17 -18.82
C HIS A 97 4.54 6.27 -17.59
N ASN A 98 5.61 5.48 -17.51
CA ASN A 98 5.84 4.61 -16.36
C ASN A 98 6.37 5.44 -15.18
N SER A 99 5.47 6.01 -14.40
CA SER A 99 5.76 6.74 -13.17
C SER A 99 4.63 6.52 -12.16
N VAL A 100 4.95 5.90 -11.03
CA VAL A 100 4.01 5.60 -9.96
C VAL A 100 3.40 6.87 -9.36
N THR A 101 4.22 7.91 -9.14
CA THR A 101 3.76 9.20 -8.58
C THR A 101 2.85 9.97 -9.55
N LEU A 102 3.19 10.00 -10.85
CA LEU A 102 2.31 10.60 -11.87
C LEU A 102 0.97 9.88 -11.93
N THR A 103 1.01 8.56 -11.89
CA THR A 103 -0.15 7.70 -12.00
C THR A 103 -1.11 7.88 -10.81
N GLN A 104 -0.57 7.94 -9.58
CA GLN A 104 -1.36 8.27 -8.39
C GLN A 104 -1.98 9.67 -8.46
N ASN A 105 -1.19 10.70 -8.82
CA ASN A 105 -1.69 12.06 -8.97
C ASN A 105 -2.79 12.17 -10.04
N THR A 106 -2.64 11.46 -11.15
CA THR A 106 -3.63 11.44 -12.24
C THR A 106 -4.93 10.81 -11.75
N THR A 107 -4.84 9.68 -11.03
CA THR A 107 -6.00 9.03 -10.42
C THR A 107 -6.72 9.99 -9.48
N LEU A 108 -6.03 10.59 -8.51
CA LEU A 108 -6.67 11.47 -7.53
C LEU A 108 -7.32 12.72 -8.12
N LYS A 109 -6.85 13.18 -9.30
CA LYS A 109 -7.48 14.26 -10.06
C LYS A 109 -8.74 13.82 -10.81
N LEU A 110 -8.79 12.56 -11.25
CA LEU A 110 -9.95 12.00 -11.94
C LEU A 110 -11.10 11.64 -10.99
N PHE A 111 -10.84 11.53 -9.69
CA PHE A 111 -11.84 11.27 -8.65
C PHE A 111 -11.96 12.45 -7.67
N PRO A 112 -12.46 13.62 -8.10
CA PRO A 112 -12.44 14.85 -7.29
C PRO A 112 -13.30 14.78 -6.02
N ASN A 113 -14.32 13.92 -5.98
CA ASN A 113 -15.20 13.77 -4.82
C ASN A 113 -14.57 12.93 -3.69
N ALA A 114 -13.58 12.08 -4.01
CA ALA A 114 -13.03 11.12 -3.07
C ALA A 114 -12.15 11.80 -2.01
N LYS A 115 -12.62 11.89 -0.78
CA LYS A 115 -11.91 12.44 0.39
C LYS A 115 -11.15 11.36 1.15
N ASN A 116 -11.72 10.16 1.21
CA ASN A 116 -11.19 8.99 1.88
C ASN A 116 -10.43 8.16 0.84
N ILE A 117 -9.12 7.97 1.00
CA ILE A 117 -8.29 7.36 -0.03
C ILE A 117 -7.60 6.13 0.53
N TYR A 118 -7.89 4.97 -0.05
CA TYR A 118 -7.09 3.76 0.08
C TYR A 118 -6.14 3.65 -1.11
N LYS A 119 -4.86 3.38 -0.84
CA LYS A 119 -3.87 3.02 -1.84
C LYS A 119 -3.39 1.61 -1.56
N LEU A 120 -3.46 0.76 -2.57
CA LEU A 120 -3.02 -0.64 -2.56
C LEU A 120 -2.05 -0.91 -3.71
N ASP A 121 -1.08 -1.79 -3.49
CA ASP A 121 -0.31 -2.45 -4.56
C ASP A 121 -0.98 -3.76 -5.00
N GLU A 122 -0.63 -4.24 -6.20
CA GLU A 122 -1.14 -5.49 -6.81
C GLU A 122 -0.67 -6.78 -6.16
N ASP A 123 -0.08 -6.70 -4.98
CA ASP A 123 0.37 -7.84 -4.18
C ASP A 123 -0.07 -7.72 -2.71
N ILE A 124 -1.11 -6.91 -2.46
CA ILE A 124 -1.78 -6.79 -1.18
C ILE A 124 -3.02 -7.69 -1.12
N PHE A 125 -3.05 -8.56 -0.12
CA PHE A 125 -4.15 -9.47 0.19
C PHE A 125 -4.98 -8.88 1.32
N VAL A 126 -6.00 -8.10 0.96
CA VAL A 126 -6.92 -7.52 1.94
C VAL A 126 -7.73 -8.60 2.66
N THR A 127 -8.04 -8.34 3.92
CA THR A 127 -8.83 -9.20 4.81
C THR A 127 -10.18 -8.54 5.10
N LYS A 128 -11.06 -9.27 5.79
CA LYS A 128 -12.45 -8.88 6.01
C LYS A 128 -12.61 -7.52 6.67
N ASN A 129 -11.81 -7.22 7.70
CA ASN A 129 -11.96 -5.99 8.47
C ASN A 129 -11.07 -4.83 7.99
N PHE A 130 -10.31 -5.04 6.92
CA PHE A 130 -9.27 -4.10 6.44
C PHE A 130 -9.80 -2.67 6.26
N PHE A 131 -10.73 -2.45 5.33
CA PHE A 131 -11.18 -1.09 4.96
C PHE A 131 -11.77 -0.36 6.16
N LYS A 132 -12.79 -0.98 6.79
CA LYS A 132 -13.48 -0.42 7.95
C LYS A 132 -12.51 -0.06 9.09
N THR A 133 -11.59 -0.96 9.43
CA THR A 133 -10.68 -0.76 10.57
C THR A 133 -9.71 0.39 10.32
N LEU A 134 -9.17 0.55 9.11
CA LEU A 134 -8.28 1.67 8.81
C LEU A 134 -9.00 3.02 8.92
N ARG A 135 -10.21 3.12 8.37
CA ARG A 135 -11.03 4.35 8.48
C ARG A 135 -11.39 4.66 9.93
N GLU A 136 -11.89 3.68 10.67
CA GLU A 136 -12.23 3.89 12.08
C GLU A 136 -11.01 4.26 12.93
N THR A 137 -9.84 3.67 12.64
CA THR A 137 -8.60 4.02 13.34
C THR A 137 -8.20 5.45 13.04
N TYR A 138 -8.29 5.88 11.78
CA TYR A 138 -8.04 7.29 11.41
C TYR A 138 -8.94 8.22 12.21
N ASP A 139 -10.26 7.99 12.18
CA ASP A 139 -11.24 8.85 12.84
C ASP A 139 -11.05 8.90 14.36
N LYS A 140 -10.80 7.73 14.99
CA LYS A 140 -10.58 7.64 16.44
C LYS A 140 -9.30 8.33 16.87
N VAL A 141 -8.20 8.12 16.16
CA VAL A 141 -6.90 8.73 16.50
C VAL A 141 -6.93 10.24 16.20
N GLN A 142 -7.50 10.65 15.06
CA GLN A 142 -7.59 12.07 14.70
C GLN A 142 -8.47 12.87 15.67
N LYS A 143 -9.48 12.25 16.27
CA LYS A 143 -10.40 12.91 17.22
C LYS A 143 -9.93 12.84 18.68
N ASN A 144 -9.46 11.69 19.12
CA ASN A 144 -9.24 11.38 20.54
C ASN A 144 -7.83 10.84 20.86
N GLY A 145 -7.00 10.58 19.85
CA GLY A 145 -5.65 10.03 20.02
C GLY A 145 -4.59 11.11 20.19
N ASP A 146 -3.34 10.67 20.34
CA ASP A 146 -2.19 11.53 20.62
C ASP A 146 -1.58 12.18 19.36
N TYR A 147 -2.11 11.86 18.17
CA TYR A 147 -1.48 12.22 16.89
C TYR A 147 -2.46 12.89 15.93
N ASN A 148 -1.98 13.93 15.26
CA ASN A 148 -2.57 14.35 13.99
C ASN A 148 -2.23 13.29 12.94
N VAL A 149 -3.23 12.67 12.33
CA VAL A 149 -2.97 11.51 11.47
C VAL A 149 -2.42 11.95 10.12
N GLY A 150 -1.33 11.31 9.70
CA GLY A 150 -0.84 11.36 8.33
C GLY A 150 -1.60 10.34 7.50
N PHE A 151 -1.28 9.07 7.70
CA PHE A 151 -1.97 7.93 7.14
C PHE A 151 -2.14 6.82 8.18
N VAL A 152 -2.99 5.86 7.88
CA VAL A 152 -3.15 4.62 8.64
C VAL A 152 -2.78 3.42 7.75
N ALA A 153 -2.01 2.49 8.27
CA ALA A 153 -1.69 1.21 7.61
C ALA A 153 -2.17 0.03 8.48
N PRO A 154 -2.46 -1.15 7.90
CA PRO A 154 -2.74 -2.34 8.68
C PRO A 154 -1.43 -2.91 9.25
N ILE A 155 -1.53 -3.96 10.07
CA ILE A 155 -0.38 -4.85 10.26
C ILE A 155 -0.11 -5.57 8.93
N LEU A 156 1.07 -5.35 8.36
CA LEU A 156 1.61 -6.11 7.24
C LEU A 156 2.65 -7.10 7.78
N PRO A 157 2.45 -8.43 7.68
CA PRO A 157 3.41 -9.42 8.17
C PRO A 157 4.81 -9.26 7.56
N ILE A 158 4.87 -8.83 6.29
CA ILE A 158 6.12 -8.57 5.56
C ILE A 158 6.27 -7.06 5.38
N ASN A 159 6.85 -6.40 6.39
CA ASN A 159 7.10 -4.96 6.44
C ASN A 159 8.09 -4.63 7.58
N GLY A 160 9.05 -3.71 7.36
CA GLY A 160 10.11 -3.38 8.33
C GLY A 160 9.66 -2.88 9.72
N PHE A 161 8.43 -2.39 9.88
CA PHE A 161 7.88 -1.97 11.18
C PHE A 161 6.79 -2.93 11.68
N ALA A 162 5.78 -3.21 10.85
CA ALA A 162 4.58 -3.94 11.28
C ALA A 162 4.82 -5.42 11.61
N HIS A 163 5.85 -6.06 11.04
CA HIS A 163 6.20 -7.45 11.38
C HIS A 163 6.53 -7.61 12.87
N VAL A 164 7.17 -6.60 13.48
CA VAL A 164 7.54 -6.64 14.90
C VAL A 164 6.29 -6.65 15.78
N LEU A 165 5.31 -5.81 15.45
CA LEU A 165 4.03 -5.76 16.18
C LEU A 165 3.30 -7.11 16.10
N LEU A 166 3.30 -7.73 14.92
CA LEU A 166 2.71 -9.05 14.74
C LEU A 166 3.42 -10.11 15.59
N LEU A 167 4.76 -10.15 15.53
CA LEU A 167 5.55 -11.09 16.34
C LEU A 167 5.31 -10.91 17.83
N GLN A 168 5.16 -9.67 18.31
CA GLN A 168 4.82 -9.39 19.71
C GLN A 168 3.43 -9.94 20.07
N LYS A 169 2.42 -9.67 19.23
CA LYS A 169 1.04 -10.15 19.46
C LYS A 169 0.90 -11.67 19.43
N LEU A 170 1.74 -12.34 18.64
CA LEU A 170 1.78 -13.81 18.56
C LEU A 170 2.78 -14.44 19.55
N ASN A 171 3.50 -13.64 20.33
CA ASN A 171 4.59 -14.08 21.21
C ASN A 171 5.66 -14.92 20.48
N LEU A 172 6.03 -14.50 19.26
CA LEU A 172 6.96 -15.19 18.36
C LEU A 172 8.35 -14.53 18.26
N ILE A 173 8.65 -13.54 19.10
CA ILE A 173 9.94 -12.82 19.07
C ILE A 173 11.12 -13.77 19.25
N GLU A 174 11.13 -14.60 20.31
CA GLU A 174 12.22 -15.52 20.58
C GLU A 174 12.38 -16.57 19.45
N TYR A 175 11.26 -17.05 18.91
CA TYR A 175 11.27 -17.98 17.79
C TYR A 175 11.94 -17.34 16.56
N TYR A 176 11.53 -16.13 16.21
CA TYR A 176 12.07 -15.41 15.07
C TYR A 176 13.57 -15.15 15.24
N GLU A 177 14.01 -14.67 16.40
CA GLU A 177 15.43 -14.37 16.65
C GLU A 177 16.33 -15.61 16.64
N LYS A 178 15.79 -16.77 17.03
CA LYS A 178 16.51 -18.05 16.99
C LYS A 178 16.75 -18.56 15.57
N HIS A 179 15.81 -18.31 14.65
CA HIS A 179 15.83 -18.91 13.30
C HIS A 179 16.25 -17.94 12.19
N PHE A 180 16.13 -16.63 12.43
CA PHE A 180 16.37 -15.60 11.41
C PHE A 180 17.36 -14.54 11.91
N GLU A 181 16.87 -13.41 12.41
CA GLU A 181 17.69 -12.28 12.83
C GLU A 181 17.13 -11.62 14.10
N LYS A 182 17.95 -10.77 14.74
CA LYS A 182 17.49 -9.92 15.84
C LYS A 182 16.32 -9.04 15.37
N VAL A 183 15.23 -9.03 16.13
CA VAL A 183 14.04 -8.23 15.80
C VAL A 183 14.34 -6.75 16.05
N LYS A 184 14.01 -5.91 15.06
CA LYS A 184 14.17 -4.45 15.12
C LYS A 184 13.04 -3.79 14.35
N PHE A 185 12.54 -2.67 14.87
CA PHE A 185 11.73 -1.73 14.10
C PHE A 185 12.65 -1.03 13.09
N ALA A 186 12.79 -1.60 11.90
CA ALA A 186 13.68 -1.09 10.86
C ALA A 186 13.27 -1.64 9.49
N ALA A 187 13.18 -0.73 8.51
CA ALA A 187 13.08 -1.06 7.09
C ALA A 187 14.45 -0.91 6.43
N GLY A 188 14.70 -1.65 5.35
CA GLY A 188 15.97 -1.63 4.63
C GLY A 188 16.35 -2.97 4.03
N ASP A 189 17.05 -2.91 2.90
CA ASP A 189 17.59 -4.06 2.16
C ASP A 189 18.59 -4.90 2.97
N ASP A 190 19.07 -4.41 4.12
CA ASP A 190 19.92 -5.13 5.07
C ASP A 190 19.12 -6.00 6.07
N ARG A 191 17.79 -5.89 6.09
CA ARG A 191 16.89 -6.63 7.00
C ARG A 191 16.35 -7.88 6.32
N MET A 192 16.36 -9.01 7.03
CA MET A 192 15.85 -10.28 6.51
C MET A 192 14.37 -10.21 6.12
N ILE A 193 13.57 -9.42 6.85
CA ILE A 193 12.15 -9.22 6.53
C ILE A 193 11.90 -8.65 5.13
N GLU A 194 12.84 -7.88 4.56
CA GLU A 194 12.71 -7.29 3.21
C GLU A 194 13.61 -7.96 2.16
N ASN A 195 14.53 -8.84 2.56
CA ASN A 195 15.51 -9.43 1.64
C ASN A 195 15.57 -10.97 1.61
N ASN A 196 14.97 -11.67 2.58
CA ASN A 196 15.10 -13.12 2.73
C ASN A 196 13.75 -13.82 2.45
N SER A 197 13.75 -14.73 1.46
CA SER A 197 12.53 -15.47 1.05
C SER A 197 12.03 -16.43 2.12
N GLU A 198 12.90 -17.03 2.93
CA GLU A 198 12.49 -17.94 4.00
C GLU A 198 11.75 -17.18 5.13
N VAL A 199 12.13 -15.94 5.40
CA VAL A 199 11.37 -15.07 6.31
C VAL A 199 9.99 -14.74 5.74
N ALA A 200 9.90 -14.44 4.45
CA ALA A 200 8.61 -14.19 3.81
C ALA A 200 7.71 -15.44 3.83
N LYS A 201 8.25 -16.63 3.54
CA LYS A 201 7.51 -17.91 3.67
C LYS A 201 7.01 -18.13 5.10
N PHE A 202 7.87 -17.92 6.09
CA PHE A 202 7.50 -17.99 7.51
C PHE A 202 6.34 -17.06 7.86
N MET A 203 6.38 -15.81 7.42
CA MET A 203 5.29 -14.84 7.64
C MET A 203 4.00 -15.20 6.90
N TRP A 204 4.09 -15.97 5.82
CA TRP A 204 2.95 -16.59 5.12
C TRP A 204 2.48 -17.92 5.75
N GLY A 205 3.01 -18.28 6.92
CA GLY A 205 2.58 -19.45 7.69
C GLY A 205 3.26 -20.74 7.26
N GLU A 206 4.45 -20.69 6.67
CA GLU A 206 5.30 -21.87 6.50
C GLU A 206 5.56 -22.53 7.87
N GLY A 207 5.42 -23.85 7.94
CA GLY A 207 5.47 -24.59 9.21
C GLY A 207 4.26 -24.41 10.13
N ASN A 208 3.19 -23.73 9.69
CA ASN A 208 1.95 -23.46 10.44
C ASN A 208 2.19 -22.72 11.78
N ILE A 209 3.23 -21.89 11.83
CA ILE A 209 3.59 -21.12 13.04
C ILE A 209 2.87 -19.78 13.06
N VAL A 210 2.95 -19.04 11.94
CA VAL A 210 2.13 -17.84 11.73
C VAL A 210 0.78 -18.29 11.16
N PRO A 211 -0.35 -17.95 11.81
CA PRO A 211 -1.68 -18.30 11.32
C PRO A 211 -1.99 -17.69 9.94
N HIS A 212 -3.05 -18.20 9.31
CA HIS A 212 -3.52 -17.66 8.04
C HIS A 212 -3.96 -16.19 8.22
N ILE A 213 -3.76 -15.33 7.20
CA ILE A 213 -4.04 -13.90 7.32
C ILE A 213 -5.50 -13.56 7.69
N ASP A 214 -6.46 -14.37 7.24
CA ASP A 214 -7.87 -14.17 7.60
C ASP A 214 -8.16 -14.53 9.09
N GLU A 215 -7.42 -15.49 9.65
CA GLU A 215 -7.51 -15.84 11.09
C GLU A 215 -6.79 -14.80 11.94
N LEU A 216 -5.66 -14.29 11.44
CA LEU A 216 -4.97 -13.16 12.07
C LEU A 216 -5.88 -11.94 12.13
N ASP A 217 -6.57 -11.58 11.04
CA ASP A 217 -7.48 -10.44 11.03
C ASP A 217 -8.61 -10.61 12.06
N GLU A 218 -9.21 -11.80 12.16
CA GLU A 218 -10.23 -12.09 13.17
C GLU A 218 -9.67 -11.99 14.61
N PHE A 219 -8.50 -12.57 14.86
CA PHE A 219 -7.84 -12.49 16.16
C PHE A 219 -7.54 -11.03 16.56
N LEU A 220 -6.99 -10.24 15.64
CA LEU A 220 -6.65 -8.83 15.88
C LEU A 220 -7.90 -7.97 16.07
N ASN A 221 -8.95 -8.22 15.29
CA ASN A 221 -10.18 -7.42 15.34
C ASN A 221 -10.96 -7.63 16.64
N ASN A 222 -10.88 -8.83 17.22
CA ASN A 222 -11.49 -9.15 18.51
C ASN A 222 -10.71 -8.60 19.72
N ALA A 223 -9.48 -8.12 19.53
CA ALA A 223 -8.70 -7.48 20.59
C ALA A 223 -9.21 -6.04 20.89
N PRO A 224 -8.95 -5.50 22.10
CA PRO A 224 -9.21 -4.09 22.37
C PRO A 224 -8.57 -3.16 21.34
N PHE A 225 -9.22 -2.02 21.08
CA PHE A 225 -8.70 -1.02 20.15
C PHE A 225 -7.27 -0.60 20.54
N SER A 226 -6.34 -0.69 19.59
CA SER A 226 -4.94 -0.33 19.76
C SER A 226 -4.34 0.19 18.46
N TYR A 227 -3.33 1.05 18.60
CA TYR A 227 -2.55 1.55 17.47
C TYR A 227 -1.11 1.84 17.91
N SER A 228 -0.21 1.83 16.93
CA SER A 228 1.18 2.24 17.09
C SER A 228 1.53 3.35 16.10
N ALA A 229 2.42 4.26 16.46
CA ALA A 229 3.00 5.22 15.53
C ALA A 229 4.34 4.70 14.98
N SER A 230 4.46 4.55 13.66
CA SER A 230 5.72 4.16 13.02
C SER A 230 6.78 5.24 13.22
N THR A 231 7.95 4.83 13.70
CA THR A 231 9.12 5.69 13.91
C THR A 231 10.15 5.57 12.79
N VAL A 232 9.91 4.69 11.82
CA VAL A 232 10.78 4.44 10.66
C VAL A 232 10.02 4.66 9.37
N ARG A 233 10.76 4.73 8.25
CA ARG A 233 10.16 4.76 6.91
C ARG A 233 9.26 3.53 6.76
N PHE A 234 7.99 3.77 6.42
CA PHE A 234 7.00 2.73 6.24
C PHE A 234 6.76 2.50 4.74
N SER A 235 6.76 1.24 4.30
CA SER A 235 6.35 0.93 2.93
C SER A 235 4.83 1.12 2.80
N ILE A 236 4.40 1.89 1.80
CA ILE A 236 2.99 2.31 1.67
C ILE A 236 2.20 1.38 0.77
N GLY A 237 2.61 0.11 0.66
CA GLY A 237 1.93 -0.92 -0.13
C GLY A 237 0.42 -0.96 0.12
N ALA A 238 0.00 -0.77 1.37
CA ALA A 238 -1.39 -0.63 1.77
C ALA A 238 -1.57 0.48 2.81
N ILE A 239 -2.19 1.60 2.44
CA ILE A 239 -2.49 2.71 3.36
C ILE A 239 -3.86 3.33 3.12
N PHE A 240 -4.40 3.94 4.18
CA PHE A 240 -5.53 4.85 4.17
C PHE A 240 -5.07 6.27 4.52
N TYR A 241 -5.52 7.28 3.79
CA TYR A 241 -5.28 8.68 4.12
C TYR A 241 -6.41 9.59 3.63
N HIS A 242 -6.53 10.76 4.25
CA HIS A 242 -7.46 11.79 3.80
C HIS A 242 -6.84 12.62 2.66
N ARG A 243 -7.66 13.04 1.69
CA ARG A 243 -7.27 13.86 0.53
C ARG A 243 -6.40 15.05 0.90
N ASP A 244 -6.73 15.74 1.98
CA ASP A 244 -5.97 16.91 2.45
C ASP A 244 -4.49 16.60 2.67
N LEU A 245 -4.09 15.36 3.00
CA LEU A 245 -2.68 15.00 3.09
C LEU A 245 -1.99 15.17 1.74
N TRP A 246 -2.59 14.64 0.68
CA TRP A 246 -2.07 14.73 -0.69
C TRP A 246 -2.07 16.18 -1.19
N GLU A 247 -3.12 16.95 -0.90
CA GLU A 247 -3.20 18.37 -1.28
C GLU A 247 -2.16 19.21 -0.53
N ASN A 248 -2.00 19.00 0.78
CA ASN A 248 -1.04 19.74 1.60
C ASN A 248 0.42 19.34 1.31
N MET A 249 0.67 18.16 0.73
CA MET A 249 1.96 17.79 0.15
C MET A 249 2.28 18.53 -1.15
N ASN A 250 1.30 19.26 -1.70
CA ASN A 250 1.29 19.72 -3.08
C ASN A 250 1.48 18.57 -4.08
N TYR A 251 0.73 17.48 -3.85
CA TYR A 251 0.73 16.26 -4.63
C TYR A 251 2.04 15.44 -4.52
N PHE A 252 2.06 14.23 -5.10
CA PHE A 252 3.32 13.48 -5.21
C PHE A 252 4.26 14.13 -6.21
N LYS A 253 5.55 14.17 -5.91
CA LYS A 253 6.59 14.70 -6.80
C LYS A 253 6.75 13.75 -7.99
N VAL A 254 6.59 14.31 -9.18
CA VAL A 254 6.77 13.59 -10.44
C VAL A 254 8.15 13.92 -10.98
N ASP A 255 8.96 12.88 -11.20
CA ASP A 255 10.19 12.99 -11.97
C ASP A 255 10.11 12.11 -13.22
N ILE A 256 11.20 12.08 -14.00
CA ILE A 256 11.30 11.32 -15.26
C ILE A 256 11.50 9.81 -14.99
N SER A 257 11.76 9.42 -13.74
CA SER A 257 12.00 8.03 -13.35
C SER A 257 10.69 7.27 -13.12
N LYS A 258 10.81 5.98 -12.78
CA LYS A 258 9.65 5.15 -12.42
C LYS A 258 8.89 5.64 -11.18
N GLY A 259 9.48 6.51 -10.36
CA GLY A 259 8.84 7.02 -9.14
C GLY A 259 8.68 6.00 -8.01
N MET A 260 9.16 4.76 -8.19
CA MET A 260 9.01 3.69 -7.20
C MET A 260 9.81 4.00 -5.93
N GLY A 261 9.13 4.04 -4.78
CA GLY A 261 9.70 4.39 -3.48
C GLY A 261 9.90 5.90 -3.26
N ILE A 262 9.69 6.73 -4.29
CA ILE A 262 9.72 8.19 -4.15
C ILE A 262 8.47 8.69 -3.45
N ASP A 263 7.31 8.12 -3.78
CA ASP A 263 6.05 8.33 -3.08
C ASP A 263 6.15 7.97 -1.60
N GLU A 264 6.69 6.78 -1.28
CA GLU A 264 6.96 6.31 0.08
C GLU A 264 7.86 7.28 0.86
N THR A 265 8.99 7.64 0.26
CA THR A 265 9.93 8.56 0.89
C THR A 265 9.29 9.92 1.11
N GLN A 266 8.57 10.46 0.12
CA GLN A 266 7.94 11.77 0.22
C GLN A 266 6.88 11.80 1.33
N ILE A 267 5.94 10.85 1.34
CA ILE A 267 4.85 10.86 2.32
C ILE A 267 5.36 10.62 3.73
N CYS A 268 6.35 9.73 3.92
CA CYS A 268 6.98 9.50 5.22
C CYS A 268 7.73 10.75 5.70
N CYS A 269 8.57 11.36 4.85
CA CYS A 269 9.28 12.60 5.18
C CYS A 269 8.30 13.72 5.52
N TYR A 270 7.23 13.87 4.73
CA TYR A 270 6.21 14.87 5.00
C TYR A 270 5.53 14.65 6.34
N CYS A 271 5.21 13.40 6.69
CA CYS A 271 4.61 13.09 7.99
C CYS A 271 5.53 13.50 9.14
N ILE A 272 6.82 13.18 9.07
CA ILE A 272 7.80 13.60 10.07
C ILE A 272 7.92 15.14 10.12
N ASP A 273 8.13 15.78 8.97
CA ASP A 273 8.35 17.23 8.86
C ASP A 273 7.14 18.04 9.34
N LYS A 274 5.93 17.49 9.22
CA LYS A 274 4.67 18.14 9.62
C LYS A 274 4.07 17.59 10.90
N SER A 275 4.84 16.80 11.68
CA SER A 275 4.39 16.22 12.95
C SER A 275 3.05 15.47 12.83
N LYS A 276 2.92 14.71 11.75
CA LYS A 276 1.78 13.82 11.50
C LYS A 276 2.18 12.37 11.79
N GLY A 277 1.34 11.66 12.54
CA GLY A 277 1.55 10.26 12.88
C GLY A 277 1.36 9.35 11.66
N MET A 278 2.33 8.47 11.45
CA MET A 278 2.21 7.32 10.56
C MET A 278 1.62 6.17 11.39
N ILE A 279 0.29 6.01 11.37
CA ILE A 279 -0.41 5.16 12.34
C ILE A 279 -0.55 3.74 11.79
N ILE A 280 -0.30 2.75 12.64
CA ILE A 280 -0.54 1.33 12.35
C ILE A 280 -1.76 0.89 13.14
N ALA A 281 -2.82 0.51 12.45
CA ALA A 281 -4.01 -0.08 13.05
C ALA A 281 -3.68 -1.51 13.49
N GLU A 282 -3.67 -1.74 14.80
CA GLU A 282 -3.28 -3.04 15.36
C GLU A 282 -4.43 -4.06 15.41
N ASN A 283 -5.65 -3.65 15.04
CA ASN A 283 -6.87 -4.46 15.04
C ASN A 283 -7.23 -5.03 13.66
N THR A 284 -6.33 -4.94 12.68
CA THR A 284 -6.50 -5.57 11.37
C THR A 284 -5.13 -5.87 10.74
N CYS A 285 -5.09 -6.82 9.82
CA CYS A 285 -3.91 -7.07 9.00
C CYS A 285 -4.25 -7.21 7.53
N ALA A 286 -3.27 -7.02 6.65
CA ALA A 286 -3.33 -7.43 5.26
C ALA A 286 -2.04 -8.17 4.89
N GLY A 287 -2.12 -9.10 3.93
CA GLY A 287 -0.92 -9.73 3.41
C GLY A 287 -0.22 -8.80 2.41
N HIS A 288 1.11 -8.75 2.44
CA HIS A 288 1.92 -8.20 1.35
C HIS A 288 2.77 -9.36 0.83
N LEU A 289 2.73 -9.64 -0.48
CA LEU A 289 3.35 -10.85 -1.02
C LEU A 289 4.84 -10.93 -0.66
N SER A 290 5.61 -9.93 -1.07
CA SER A 290 7.08 -9.96 -0.99
C SER A 290 7.72 -8.66 -1.44
N PHE A 291 8.89 -8.34 -0.88
CA PHE A 291 9.78 -7.31 -1.39
C PHE A 291 10.62 -7.79 -2.58
N ARG A 292 11.29 -6.83 -3.24
CA ARG A 292 12.04 -7.03 -4.49
C ARG A 292 12.91 -8.28 -4.52
N TRP A 293 13.74 -8.47 -3.49
CA TRP A 293 14.71 -9.57 -3.41
C TRP A 293 14.06 -10.93 -3.12
N GLN A 294 12.83 -10.93 -2.62
CA GLN A 294 12.05 -12.12 -2.29
C GLN A 294 11.15 -12.58 -3.46
N ASN A 295 10.87 -11.71 -4.43
CA ASN A 295 9.83 -11.90 -5.45
C ASN A 295 9.92 -13.23 -6.22
N GLU A 296 11.12 -13.66 -6.64
CA GLU A 296 11.24 -14.86 -7.48
C GLU A 296 10.82 -16.12 -6.71
N GLU A 297 11.40 -16.31 -5.53
CA GLU A 297 11.14 -17.48 -4.68
C GLU A 297 9.72 -17.45 -4.08
N ILE A 298 9.23 -16.26 -3.71
CA ILE A 298 7.87 -16.14 -3.19
C ILE A 298 6.82 -16.32 -4.30
N LYS A 299 7.12 -15.97 -5.55
CA LYS A 299 6.25 -16.32 -6.66
C LYS A 299 6.08 -17.83 -6.80
N LYS A 300 7.19 -18.60 -6.77
CA LYS A 300 7.14 -20.08 -6.81
C LYS A 300 6.31 -20.62 -5.64
N TYR A 301 6.59 -20.12 -4.44
CA TYR A 301 5.85 -20.49 -3.23
C TYR A 301 4.34 -20.20 -3.35
N TYR A 302 3.97 -19.03 -3.90
CA TYR A 302 2.59 -18.65 -4.14
C TYR A 302 1.89 -19.58 -5.14
N GLU A 303 2.56 -19.91 -6.24
CA GLU A 303 2.01 -20.80 -7.28
C GLU A 303 1.80 -22.23 -6.75
N GLU A 304 2.69 -22.70 -5.88
CA GLU A 304 2.62 -24.02 -5.25
C GLU A 304 1.64 -24.09 -4.06
N ASN A 305 1.36 -22.97 -3.40
CA ASN A 305 0.62 -22.92 -2.13
C ASN A 305 -0.54 -21.92 -2.14
N GLN A 306 -1.28 -21.80 -3.24
CA GLN A 306 -2.36 -20.81 -3.39
C GLN A 306 -3.38 -20.79 -2.24
N ASP A 307 -3.63 -21.93 -1.58
CA ASP A 307 -4.58 -22.03 -0.47
C ASP A 307 -4.16 -21.22 0.77
N LYS A 308 -2.88 -20.86 0.90
CA LYS A 308 -2.39 -19.93 1.94
C LYS A 308 -2.74 -18.46 1.68
N PHE A 309 -3.19 -18.15 0.46
CA PHE A 309 -3.46 -16.79 0.00
C PHE A 309 -4.94 -16.57 -0.32
N LYS A 310 -5.67 -17.62 -0.70
CA LYS A 310 -7.12 -17.58 -0.94
C LYS A 310 -7.89 -17.23 0.33
N ILE A 311 -9.09 -16.71 0.15
CA ILE A 311 -9.98 -16.42 1.28
C ILE A 311 -10.28 -17.73 2.00
N LYS A 312 -9.96 -17.79 3.30
CA LYS A 312 -10.29 -18.97 4.10
C LYS A 312 -11.80 -19.02 4.27
N LYS A 313 -12.41 -20.16 3.94
CA LYS A 313 -13.81 -20.42 4.30
C LYS A 313 -13.87 -20.60 5.81
N ILE A 314 -14.35 -19.57 6.51
CA ILE A 314 -14.66 -19.68 7.93
C ILE A 314 -16.00 -20.43 7.99
N ASN A 315 -15.96 -21.66 8.51
CA ASN A 315 -17.15 -22.45 8.83
C ASN A 315 -17.80 -21.92 10.10
#